data_AF-A0A250YHN8-F1
#
_entry.id   AF-A0A250YHN8-F1
#
_cell.length_a   1.000
_cell.length_b   1.000
_cell.length_c   1.000
_cell.angle_alpha   90.00
_cell.angle_beta   90.00
_cell.angle_gamma   90.00
#
_symmetry.space_group_name_H-M   'P 1'
#
loop_
_entity.id
_entity.type
_entity.pdbx_description
1 polymer ?
#
loop_
_entity_poly.entity_id
_entity_poly.type
_entity_poly.pdbx_seq_one_letter_code
_entity_poly.pdbx_strand_id
1 'polypeptide(L)'
;MIHINLKKKFSCCVLAFLLFAVICVWKERKKGRYYDSLKLQSKEYQVLGRLEKLTMGSGPQSVSSSGTQDPHRGSQTLSSPRVPAMAKLPPSFQVWNKDSSSKNLIPRLQKIWKNYVNMNKYKVSYKGPEPGVKFSAEALRCHLRDHVNVSMVEATDFPFNTSEWEGYLPKENIRTKAGPWHKCAVVSSAGSLKSSQLGREIDDHDAVLRFNGAPTANFQQDVGTKTTIRLMNSQLVTTEERFLKDSLYNEGILIVWDPSVYHSDIPKWYQNPDYNFFKNYKSYRKLHPNQPFYILKPQMPWELWDILQEISPEKIQPNPPSSGMLGVIIMLTLCDQVDIYEFLPSKRKTDVCYYYQKYFDSACTMGAYHPLLFEKNMVKHLNEGTDEDIYHLGKATLSGFRTIHC
;
A
#
# COMPACT_ATOMS: atom_id res chain seq x y z
N MET A 1 64.03 -7.11 35.74
CA MET A 1 63.75 -7.36 34.31
C MET A 1 62.28 -7.74 34.00
N ILE A 2 61.46 -8.15 34.98
CA ILE A 2 60.08 -8.65 34.78
C ILE A 2 59.05 -7.51 34.58
N HIS A 3 59.23 -6.36 35.23
CA HIS A 3 58.25 -5.26 35.21
C HIS A 3 58.15 -4.52 33.85
N ILE A 4 59.23 -4.51 33.06
CA ILE A 4 59.29 -3.86 31.73
C ILE A 4 58.54 -4.69 30.68
N ASN A 5 58.57 -6.02 30.80
CA ASN A 5 57.87 -6.92 29.89
C ASN A 5 56.34 -6.89 30.09
N LEU A 6 55.86 -6.68 31.32
CA LEU A 6 54.43 -6.56 31.60
C LEU A 6 53.85 -5.23 31.07
N LYS A 7 54.59 -4.11 31.21
CA LYS A 7 54.21 -2.82 30.62
C LYS A 7 54.17 -2.87 29.09
N LYS A 8 55.12 -3.54 28.44
CA LYS A 8 55.10 -3.73 26.97
C LYS A 8 53.91 -4.57 26.51
N LYS A 9 53.61 -5.69 27.19
CA LYS A 9 52.44 -6.53 26.86
C LYS A 9 51.12 -5.78 27.06
N PHE A 10 50.98 -5.04 28.15
CA PHE A 10 49.78 -4.23 28.41
C PHE A 10 49.63 -3.10 27.37
N SER A 11 50.73 -2.43 27.01
CA SER A 11 50.74 -1.40 25.97
C SER A 11 50.33 -1.96 24.59
N CYS A 12 50.79 -3.15 24.21
CA CYS A 12 50.36 -3.81 22.98
C CYS A 12 48.87 -4.19 22.99
N CYS A 13 48.34 -4.68 24.12
CA CYS A 13 46.91 -5.00 24.24
C CYS A 13 46.03 -3.74 24.12
N VAL A 14 46.45 -2.64 24.74
CA VAL A 14 45.73 -1.35 24.63
C VAL A 14 45.78 -0.83 23.19
N LEU A 15 46.93 -0.91 22.51
CA LEU A 15 47.06 -0.54 21.10
C LEU A 15 46.18 -1.38 20.18
N ALA A 16 46.11 -2.70 20.40
CA ALA A 16 45.25 -3.59 19.63
C ALA A 16 43.76 -3.28 19.84
N PHE A 17 43.36 -2.98 21.08
CA PHE A 17 41.97 -2.61 21.38
C PHE A 17 41.59 -1.26 20.75
N LEU A 18 42.49 -0.27 20.78
CA LEU A 18 42.29 1.02 20.11
C LEU A 18 42.19 0.85 18.59
N LEU A 19 43.03 0.02 17.97
CA LEU A 19 42.95 -0.32 16.55
C LEU A 19 41.62 -0.98 16.19
N PHE A 20 41.16 -1.93 17.01
CA PHE A 20 39.87 -2.59 16.83
C PHE A 20 38.71 -1.59 16.96
N ALA A 21 38.73 -0.71 17.98
CA ALA A 21 37.73 0.33 18.16
C ALA A 21 37.71 1.32 16.98
N VAL A 22 38.87 1.73 16.46
CA VAL A 22 38.97 2.59 15.28
C VAL A 22 38.40 1.89 14.04
N ILE A 23 38.66 0.60 13.85
CA ILE A 23 38.09 -0.18 12.73
C ILE A 23 36.57 -0.29 12.87
N CYS A 24 36.05 -0.53 14.08
CA CYS A 24 34.61 -0.56 14.36
C CYS A 24 33.94 0.78 14.08
N VAL A 25 34.52 1.88 14.57
CA VAL A 25 34.03 3.24 14.33
C VAL A 25 34.14 3.62 12.85
N TRP A 26 35.18 3.16 12.14
CA TRP A 26 35.33 3.37 10.70
C TRP A 26 34.29 2.59 9.89
N LYS A 27 33.96 1.35 10.30
CA LYS A 27 32.91 0.52 9.70
C LYS A 27 31.51 1.09 9.94
N GLU A 28 31.24 1.61 11.13
CA GLU A 28 30.04 2.40 11.48
C GLU A 28 29.94 3.68 10.62
N ARG A 29 31.03 4.46 10.51
CA ARG A 29 31.09 5.65 9.64
C ARG A 29 30.88 5.31 8.16
N LYS A 30 31.31 4.14 7.68
CA LYS A 30 31.06 3.69 6.30
C LYS A 30 29.59 3.31 6.07
N LYS A 31 28.92 2.72 7.07
CA LYS A 31 27.45 2.51 7.03
C LYS A 31 26.70 3.84 7.03
N GLY A 32 27.11 4.81 7.86
CA GLY A 32 26.57 6.17 7.86
C GLY A 32 26.76 6.89 6.53
N ARG A 33 27.96 6.81 5.92
CA ARG A 33 28.22 7.37 4.57
C ARG A 33 27.44 6.69 3.45
N TYR A 34 27.09 5.41 3.57
CA TYR A 34 26.22 4.73 2.59
C TYR A 34 24.78 5.27 2.67
N TYR A 35 24.27 5.51 3.88
CA TYR A 35 22.98 6.17 4.10
C TYR A 35 22.99 7.64 3.64
N ASP A 36 24.06 8.37 3.92
CA ASP A 36 24.22 9.74 3.43
C ASP A 36 24.38 9.79 1.91
N SER A 37 25.04 8.81 1.28
CA SER A 37 25.13 8.71 -0.19
C SER A 37 23.76 8.44 -0.83
N LEU A 38 22.93 7.57 -0.24
CA LEU A 38 21.54 7.36 -0.68
C LEU A 38 20.68 8.62 -0.50
N LYS A 39 20.92 9.37 0.58
CA LYS A 39 20.22 10.63 0.89
C LYS A 39 20.69 11.78 -0.01
N LEU A 40 21.98 11.84 -0.35
CA LEU A 40 22.58 12.86 -1.25
C LEU A 40 22.15 12.64 -2.70
N GLN A 41 22.13 11.38 -3.17
CA GLN A 41 21.54 11.03 -4.48
C GLN A 41 20.07 11.46 -4.57
N SER A 42 19.28 11.30 -3.51
CA SER A 42 17.88 11.77 -3.49
C SER A 42 17.74 13.30 -3.56
N LYS A 43 18.70 14.04 -2.98
CA LYS A 43 18.72 15.51 -2.97
C LYS A 43 19.22 16.10 -4.29
N GLU A 44 20.29 15.55 -4.87
CA GLU A 44 20.77 15.98 -6.19
C GLU A 44 19.73 15.74 -7.29
N TYR A 45 18.96 14.64 -7.20
CA TYR A 45 17.84 14.38 -8.11
C TYR A 45 16.65 15.35 -7.93
N GLN A 46 16.37 15.81 -6.71
CA GLN A 46 15.35 16.86 -6.48
C GLN A 46 15.79 18.23 -7.01
N VAL A 47 17.10 18.53 -6.98
CA VAL A 47 17.65 19.79 -7.50
C VAL A 47 17.67 19.78 -9.04
N LEU A 48 18.02 18.66 -9.68
CA LEU A 48 17.98 18.54 -11.15
C LEU A 48 16.55 18.73 -11.70
N GLY A 49 15.54 18.19 -11.01
CA GLY A 49 14.13 18.36 -11.38
C GLY A 49 13.57 19.78 -11.18
N ARG A 50 14.26 20.65 -10.42
CA ARG A 50 13.94 22.09 -10.34
C ARG A 50 14.58 22.89 -11.47
N LEU A 51 15.75 22.47 -11.96
CA LEU A 51 16.48 23.18 -13.01
C LEU A 51 15.82 22.98 -14.39
N GLU A 52 15.24 21.80 -14.65
CA GLU A 52 14.48 21.54 -15.89
C GLU A 52 13.11 22.24 -15.95
N LYS A 53 12.59 22.74 -14.80
CA LYS A 53 11.34 23.53 -14.76
C LYS A 53 11.54 25.02 -15.03
N LEU A 54 12.78 25.49 -15.15
CA LEU A 54 13.11 26.91 -15.39
C LEU A 54 13.40 27.24 -16.87
N THR A 55 13.36 26.27 -17.79
CA THR A 55 13.76 26.47 -19.20
C THR A 55 12.69 26.22 -20.26
N MET A 56 11.40 26.22 -19.91
CA MET A 56 10.34 26.27 -20.93
C MET A 56 9.23 27.26 -20.57
N GLY A 57 9.44 28.51 -20.99
CA GLY A 57 8.40 29.51 -21.10
C GLY A 57 8.64 30.39 -22.32
N SER A 58 7.71 30.36 -23.28
CA SER A 58 7.09 31.53 -23.94
C SER A 58 6.53 31.20 -25.32
N GLY A 59 5.32 31.71 -25.60
CA GLY A 59 4.77 31.90 -26.94
C GLY A 59 3.30 31.52 -27.10
N PRO A 60 2.36 32.49 -27.12
CA PRO A 60 1.01 32.25 -27.62
C PRO A 60 0.93 32.65 -29.11
N GLN A 61 0.27 31.84 -29.93
CA GLN A 61 -0.24 32.28 -31.22
C GLN A 61 -1.75 32.05 -31.30
N SER A 62 -2.43 33.18 -31.37
CA SER A 62 -3.82 33.36 -31.80
C SER A 62 -3.96 33.10 -33.30
N VAL A 63 -4.96 32.33 -33.71
CA VAL A 63 -5.57 32.46 -35.04
C VAL A 63 -7.08 32.36 -34.88
N SER A 64 -7.75 33.44 -35.25
CA SER A 64 -9.17 33.54 -35.50
C SER A 64 -9.51 32.92 -36.85
N SER A 65 -10.65 32.26 -36.97
CA SER A 65 -11.46 32.35 -38.19
C SER A 65 -12.94 32.10 -37.88
N SER A 66 -13.73 33.07 -38.32
CA SER A 66 -15.19 33.12 -38.34
C SER A 66 -15.75 32.33 -39.53
N GLY A 67 -16.92 31.71 -39.36
CA GLY A 67 -17.68 31.12 -40.47
C GLY A 67 -19.07 30.63 -40.05
N THR A 68 -20.04 31.55 -40.13
CA THR A 68 -21.46 31.41 -40.54
C THR A 68 -22.33 30.22 -40.09
N GLN A 69 -23.49 30.57 -39.52
CA GLN A 69 -24.66 29.70 -39.29
C GLN A 69 -25.35 29.30 -40.60
N ASP A 70 -25.91 28.09 -40.65
CA ASP A 70 -27.29 27.88 -41.11
C ASP A 70 -27.87 26.57 -40.53
N PRO A 71 -29.17 26.49 -40.18
CA PRO A 71 -29.79 25.35 -39.54
C PRO A 71 -30.54 24.48 -40.55
N HIS A 72 -30.50 23.15 -40.39
CA HIS A 72 -31.65 22.24 -40.48
C HIS A 72 -31.22 20.77 -40.67
N ARG A 73 -31.95 19.92 -39.93
CA ARG A 73 -32.38 18.55 -40.29
C ARG A 73 -31.52 17.38 -39.81
N GLY A 74 -32.15 16.54 -38.99
CA GLY A 74 -31.83 15.11 -38.89
C GLY A 74 -31.78 14.56 -37.48
N SER A 75 -32.94 14.18 -36.95
CA SER A 75 -33.03 13.26 -35.80
C SER A 75 -32.29 11.96 -36.16
N GLN A 76 -31.14 11.72 -35.52
CA GLN A 76 -30.49 10.42 -35.50
C GLN A 76 -30.37 9.98 -34.04
N THR A 77 -31.12 8.93 -33.76
CA THR A 77 -31.04 8.08 -32.57
C THR A 77 -29.59 7.80 -32.19
N LEU A 78 -29.21 8.22 -30.99
CA LEU A 78 -27.91 7.96 -30.39
C LEU A 78 -27.78 6.46 -30.10
N SER A 79 -27.12 5.73 -30.99
CA SER A 79 -26.72 4.35 -30.73
C SER A 79 -25.64 4.33 -29.65
N SER A 80 -25.85 3.52 -28.59
CA SER A 80 -24.88 3.24 -27.53
C SER A 80 -23.45 3.05 -28.05
N PRO A 81 -22.41 3.54 -27.36
CA PRO A 81 -21.04 3.23 -27.71
C PRO A 81 -20.80 1.73 -27.49
N ARG A 82 -20.40 1.03 -28.55
CA ARG A 82 -19.92 -0.37 -28.49
C ARG A 82 -18.81 -0.47 -27.44
N VAL A 83 -18.97 -1.40 -26.50
CA VAL A 83 -17.88 -1.94 -25.68
C VAL A 83 -16.72 -2.31 -26.62
N PRO A 84 -15.48 -1.84 -26.36
CA PRO A 84 -14.34 -2.23 -27.19
C PRO A 84 -14.23 -3.75 -27.17
N ALA A 85 -14.26 -4.38 -28.35
CA ALA A 85 -14.06 -5.82 -28.47
C ALA A 85 -12.71 -6.18 -27.81
N MET A 86 -12.74 -7.05 -26.79
CA MET A 86 -11.51 -7.54 -26.18
C MET A 86 -10.62 -8.14 -27.27
N ALA A 87 -9.39 -7.64 -27.38
CA ALA A 87 -8.42 -8.17 -28.34
C ALA A 87 -8.26 -9.68 -28.15
N LYS A 88 -8.25 -10.45 -29.26
CA LYS A 88 -8.12 -11.92 -29.21
C LYS A 88 -6.93 -12.33 -28.35
N LEU A 89 -7.17 -13.26 -27.41
CA LEU A 89 -6.15 -13.83 -26.55
C LEU A 89 -5.09 -14.57 -27.38
N PRO A 90 -3.81 -14.52 -26.98
CA PRO A 90 -2.80 -15.39 -27.57
C PRO A 90 -3.10 -16.87 -27.21
N PRO A 91 -2.58 -17.84 -27.98
CA PRO A 91 -2.84 -19.28 -27.77
C PRO A 91 -2.48 -19.77 -26.36
N SER A 92 -1.55 -19.10 -25.69
CA SER A 92 -1.27 -19.24 -24.27
C SER A 92 -0.97 -17.87 -23.67
N PHE A 93 -1.48 -17.61 -22.47
CA PHE A 93 -1.22 -16.39 -21.72
C PHE A 93 -0.91 -16.72 -20.25
N GLN A 94 -0.23 -15.80 -19.57
CA GLN A 94 0.17 -15.98 -18.17
C GLN A 94 -0.54 -14.96 -17.29
N VAL A 95 -1.09 -15.45 -16.18
CA VAL A 95 -1.59 -14.65 -15.06
C VAL A 95 -0.77 -14.95 -13.82
N TRP A 96 -1.11 -14.32 -12.69
CA TRP A 96 -0.41 -14.56 -11.44
C TRP A 96 -0.44 -16.05 -11.04
N ASN A 97 0.73 -16.61 -10.73
CA ASN A 97 0.84 -17.97 -10.20
C ASN A 97 0.57 -17.96 -8.69
N LYS A 98 -0.50 -18.63 -8.25
CA LYS A 98 -0.90 -18.71 -6.84
C LYS A 98 0.11 -19.44 -5.94
N ASP A 99 1.03 -20.21 -6.52
CA ASP A 99 2.06 -20.96 -5.80
C ASP A 99 3.44 -20.25 -5.87
N SER A 100 3.46 -18.94 -6.14
CA SER A 100 4.71 -18.17 -6.20
C SER A 100 5.45 -18.17 -4.86
N SER A 101 6.75 -18.37 -4.91
CA SER A 101 7.65 -18.41 -3.75
C SER A 101 8.85 -17.48 -3.95
N SER A 102 9.67 -17.34 -2.91
CA SER A 102 10.95 -16.63 -2.95
C SER A 102 11.86 -17.16 -4.06
N LYS A 103 11.78 -18.45 -4.41
CA LYS A 103 12.53 -19.05 -5.53
C LYS A 103 12.14 -18.49 -6.89
N ASN A 104 10.91 -17.97 -7.03
CA ASN A 104 10.42 -17.34 -8.26
C ASN A 104 10.80 -15.85 -8.36
N LEU A 105 11.34 -15.23 -7.30
CA LEU A 105 11.80 -13.85 -7.30
C LEU A 105 13.15 -13.69 -8.00
N ILE A 106 13.40 -12.50 -8.55
CA ILE A 106 14.73 -12.14 -9.05
C ILE A 106 15.76 -12.13 -7.90
N PRO A 107 17.06 -12.42 -8.15
CA PRO A 107 18.07 -12.53 -7.10
C PRO A 107 18.18 -11.31 -6.18
N ARG A 108 17.98 -10.11 -6.72
CA ARG A 108 17.94 -8.86 -5.93
C ARG A 108 16.83 -8.91 -4.87
N LEU A 109 15.62 -9.31 -5.24
CA LEU A 109 14.47 -9.37 -4.34
C LEU A 109 14.57 -10.56 -3.37
N GLN A 110 15.15 -11.69 -3.79
CA GLN A 110 15.47 -12.79 -2.88
C GLN A 110 16.38 -12.34 -1.74
N LYS A 111 17.42 -11.54 -2.05
CA LYS A 111 18.32 -10.99 -1.03
C LYS A 111 17.59 -10.01 -0.11
N ILE A 112 16.71 -9.17 -0.66
CA ILE A 112 15.89 -8.24 0.13
C ILE A 112 14.95 -8.98 1.08
N TRP A 113 14.25 -10.01 0.60
CA TRP A 113 13.41 -10.88 1.44
C TRP A 113 14.21 -11.49 2.59
N LYS A 114 15.38 -12.11 2.31
CA LYS A 114 16.28 -12.65 3.36
C LYS A 114 16.70 -11.58 4.38
N ASN A 115 17.00 -10.37 3.92
CA ASN A 115 17.40 -9.28 4.80
C ASN A 115 16.27 -8.86 5.75
N TYR A 116 15.02 -8.74 5.26
CA TYR A 116 13.88 -8.41 6.10
C TYR A 116 13.56 -9.53 7.11
N VAL A 117 13.60 -10.78 6.67
CA VAL A 117 13.46 -11.95 7.55
C VAL A 117 14.50 -11.93 8.68
N ASN A 118 15.76 -11.64 8.36
CA ASN A 118 16.84 -11.57 9.36
C ASN A 118 16.73 -10.35 10.29
N MET A 119 16.26 -9.22 9.77
CA MET A 119 16.14 -7.98 10.55
C MET A 119 15.05 -8.06 11.62
N ASN A 120 13.91 -8.71 11.29
CA ASN A 120 12.77 -8.90 12.19
C ASN A 120 12.43 -7.65 13.03
N LYS A 121 12.25 -6.51 12.34
CA LYS A 121 12.10 -5.19 12.95
C LYS A 121 10.99 -5.16 14.02
N TYR A 122 9.89 -5.88 13.77
CA TYR A 122 8.70 -5.86 14.62
C TYR A 122 8.66 -7.02 15.64
N LYS A 123 9.77 -7.74 15.82
CA LYS A 123 9.93 -8.82 16.80
C LYS A 123 8.88 -9.94 16.62
N VAL A 124 8.57 -10.26 15.37
CA VAL A 124 7.63 -11.33 15.01
C VAL A 124 8.18 -12.66 15.51
N SER A 125 7.34 -13.38 16.25
CA SER A 125 7.58 -14.76 16.68
C SER A 125 6.31 -15.55 16.42
N TYR A 126 6.17 -16.03 15.20
CA TYR A 126 4.99 -16.77 14.79
C TYR A 126 4.89 -18.10 15.56
N LYS A 127 3.73 -18.34 16.17
CA LYS A 127 3.41 -19.52 17.00
C LYS A 127 2.16 -20.27 16.51
N GLY A 128 1.62 -19.89 15.35
CA GLY A 128 0.50 -20.57 14.73
C GLY A 128 0.89 -21.92 14.10
N PRO A 129 -0.02 -22.53 13.33
CA PRO A 129 0.24 -23.79 12.62
C PRO A 129 1.46 -23.72 11.72
N GLU A 130 2.07 -24.88 11.40
CA GLU A 130 3.22 -24.92 10.50
C GLU A 130 2.89 -24.26 9.14
N PRO A 131 3.76 -23.38 8.61
CA PRO A 131 3.52 -22.72 7.33
C PRO A 131 3.26 -23.72 6.18
N GLY A 132 2.30 -23.38 5.32
CA GLY A 132 1.90 -24.17 4.16
C GLY A 132 0.57 -24.90 4.30
N VAL A 133 -0.28 -24.48 5.25
CA VAL A 133 -1.64 -25.02 5.40
C VAL A 133 -2.45 -24.73 4.14
N LYS A 134 -3.13 -25.75 3.61
CA LYS A 134 -3.97 -25.63 2.42
C LYS A 134 -5.43 -25.49 2.83
N PHE A 135 -6.03 -24.36 2.49
CA PHE A 135 -7.47 -24.13 2.59
C PHE A 135 -8.14 -24.27 1.22
N SER A 136 -9.42 -24.63 1.20
CA SER A 136 -10.29 -24.28 0.07
C SER A 136 -10.54 -22.78 0.06
N ALA A 137 -10.92 -22.21 -1.08
CA ALA A 137 -11.22 -20.78 -1.16
C ALA A 137 -12.34 -20.39 -0.18
N GLU A 138 -13.40 -21.20 -0.07
CA GLU A 138 -14.51 -21.00 0.87
C GLU A 138 -14.02 -21.02 2.33
N ALA A 139 -13.26 -22.05 2.71
CA ALA A 139 -12.74 -22.17 4.07
C ALA A 139 -11.80 -21.00 4.44
N LEU A 140 -10.96 -20.55 3.50
CA LEU A 140 -10.07 -19.42 3.72
C LEU A 140 -10.84 -18.10 3.90
N ARG A 141 -11.95 -17.89 3.16
CA ARG A 141 -12.80 -16.71 3.36
C ARG A 141 -13.43 -16.70 4.75
N CYS A 142 -13.95 -17.84 5.20
CA CYS A 142 -14.48 -18.01 6.54
C CYS A 142 -13.41 -17.74 7.60
N HIS A 143 -12.22 -18.33 7.40
CA HIS A 143 -11.10 -18.14 8.31
C HIS A 143 -10.70 -16.66 8.41
N LEU A 144 -10.60 -15.95 7.28
CA LEU A 144 -10.34 -14.51 7.23
C LEU A 144 -11.42 -13.69 7.95
N ARG A 145 -12.71 -14.00 7.72
CA ARG A 145 -13.84 -13.30 8.36
C ARG A 145 -13.79 -13.43 9.88
N ASP A 146 -13.49 -14.63 10.37
CA ASP A 146 -13.63 -14.97 11.78
C ASP A 146 -12.38 -14.63 12.61
N HIS A 147 -11.20 -14.54 11.97
CA HIS A 147 -9.92 -14.35 12.67
C HIS A 147 -9.24 -13.00 12.40
N VAL A 148 -9.77 -12.17 11.49
CA VAL A 148 -9.25 -10.81 11.24
C VAL A 148 -10.28 -9.77 11.67
N ASN A 149 -10.02 -9.08 12.78
CA ASN A 149 -10.93 -8.10 13.32
C ASN A 149 -10.72 -6.73 12.68
N VAL A 150 -11.51 -6.42 11.66
CA VAL A 150 -11.54 -5.09 11.05
C VAL A 150 -12.32 -4.12 11.94
N SER A 151 -11.57 -3.45 12.81
CA SER A 151 -12.05 -2.42 13.73
C SER A 151 -11.11 -1.22 13.77
N MET A 152 -11.68 -0.07 14.12
CA MET A 152 -10.96 1.19 14.27
C MET A 152 -10.75 1.47 15.76
N VAL A 153 -9.76 2.27 16.10
CA VAL A 153 -9.61 2.81 17.45
C VAL A 153 -10.85 3.64 17.79
N GLU A 154 -11.44 3.36 18.94
CA GLU A 154 -12.63 4.02 19.47
C GLU A 154 -12.27 4.86 20.71
N ALA A 155 -13.13 5.81 21.07
CA ALA A 155 -12.92 6.67 22.23
C ALA A 155 -12.92 5.91 23.57
N THR A 156 -13.34 4.65 23.59
CA THR A 156 -13.27 3.76 24.76
C THR A 156 -11.91 3.05 24.90
N ASP A 157 -11.09 3.02 23.86
CA ASP A 157 -9.77 2.38 23.89
C ASP A 157 -8.76 3.28 24.62
N PHE A 158 -8.15 2.82 25.72
CA PHE A 158 -7.07 3.57 26.37
C PHE A 158 -5.82 3.65 25.46
N PRO A 159 -5.16 4.81 25.30
CA PRO A 159 -5.36 6.09 26.00
C PRO A 159 -6.22 7.12 25.26
N PHE A 160 -6.99 6.71 24.25
CA PHE A 160 -7.86 7.59 23.47
C PHE A 160 -9.12 8.04 24.22
N ASN A 161 -9.38 7.45 25.40
CA ASN A 161 -10.40 7.89 26.35
C ASN A 161 -9.95 9.03 27.29
N THR A 162 -8.71 9.52 27.15
CA THR A 162 -8.16 10.61 27.99
C THR A 162 -8.58 11.99 27.46
N SER A 163 -8.51 13.02 28.31
CA SER A 163 -8.85 14.41 27.95
C SER A 163 -8.01 14.96 26.79
N GLU A 164 -6.78 14.46 26.58
CA GLU A 164 -5.94 14.86 25.45
C GLU A 164 -6.52 14.45 24.08
N TRP A 165 -7.39 13.43 24.08
CA TRP A 165 -8.01 12.84 22.89
C TRP A 165 -9.48 13.20 22.72
N GLU A 166 -10.06 13.92 23.66
CA GLU A 166 -11.46 14.32 23.64
C GLU A 166 -11.82 15.05 22.33
N GLY A 167 -12.86 14.55 21.65
CA GLY A 167 -13.39 15.14 20.41
C GLY A 167 -12.56 14.90 19.14
N TYR A 168 -11.41 14.22 19.18
CA TYR A 168 -10.60 13.98 17.98
C TYR A 168 -11.07 12.79 17.14
N LEU A 169 -11.42 11.67 17.77
CA LEU A 169 -11.90 10.48 17.05
C LEU A 169 -13.34 10.67 16.54
N PRO A 170 -13.72 10.07 15.39
CA PRO A 170 -15.10 10.04 14.96
C PRO A 170 -16.01 9.39 16.01
N LYS A 171 -17.18 9.98 16.26
CA LYS A 171 -18.16 9.45 17.23
C LYS A 171 -18.85 8.17 16.76
N GLU A 172 -19.11 8.08 15.45
CA GLU A 172 -19.81 6.96 14.85
C GLU A 172 -18.82 5.93 14.30
N ASN A 173 -19.16 4.66 14.48
CA ASN A 173 -18.40 3.54 13.93
C ASN A 173 -18.33 3.65 12.40
N ILE A 174 -17.21 3.22 11.80
CA ILE A 174 -17.02 3.27 10.35
C ILE A 174 -18.14 2.53 9.59
N ARG A 175 -18.67 1.43 10.14
CA ARG A 175 -19.77 0.67 9.52
C ARG A 175 -21.09 1.44 9.46
N THR A 176 -21.24 2.51 10.25
CA THR A 176 -22.38 3.44 10.16
C THR A 176 -22.18 4.50 9.09
N LYS A 177 -20.92 4.89 8.82
CA LYS A 177 -20.56 5.91 7.81
C LYS A 177 -20.24 5.34 6.43
N ALA A 178 -19.88 4.06 6.34
CA ALA A 178 -19.42 3.39 5.15
C ALA A 178 -20.21 2.11 4.90
N GLY A 179 -20.92 2.06 3.78
CA GLY A 179 -21.72 0.91 3.38
C GLY A 179 -22.97 0.66 4.25
N PRO A 180 -23.51 -0.57 4.24
CA PRO A 180 -23.07 -1.67 3.39
C PRO A 180 -23.34 -1.37 1.91
N TRP A 181 -22.35 -1.60 1.07
CA TRP A 181 -22.45 -1.41 -0.39
C TRP A 181 -22.60 -2.76 -1.10
N HIS A 182 -23.07 -2.74 -2.34
CA HIS A 182 -23.18 -3.96 -3.12
C HIS A 182 -21.86 -4.23 -3.87
N LYS A 183 -21.48 -3.35 -4.80
CA LYS A 183 -20.25 -3.49 -5.60
C LYS A 183 -19.24 -2.42 -5.24
N CYS A 184 -18.02 -2.84 -4.91
CA CYS A 184 -16.94 -1.95 -4.54
C CYS A 184 -15.69 -2.18 -5.39
N ALA A 185 -14.92 -1.12 -5.62
CA ALA A 185 -13.62 -1.20 -6.28
C ALA A 185 -12.47 -0.90 -5.31
N VAL A 186 -11.44 -1.74 -5.31
CA VAL A 186 -10.13 -1.44 -4.73
C VAL A 186 -9.17 -1.12 -5.88
N VAL A 187 -8.71 0.12 -5.95
CA VAL A 187 -7.79 0.57 -7.01
C VAL A 187 -6.37 0.58 -6.46
N SER A 188 -5.52 -0.32 -6.95
CA SER A 188 -4.10 -0.31 -6.57
C SER A 188 -3.42 1.00 -7.00
N SER A 189 -2.17 1.21 -6.60
CA SER A 189 -1.39 2.35 -7.08
C SER A 189 -0.47 2.01 -8.24
N ALA A 190 -0.52 0.78 -8.78
CA ALA A 190 0.49 0.25 -9.69
C ALA A 190 0.63 1.03 -11.00
N GLY A 191 1.84 1.07 -11.55
CA GLY A 191 2.10 1.68 -12.86
C GLY A 191 1.34 1.03 -14.03
N SER A 192 0.92 -0.23 -13.88
CA SER A 192 0.14 -0.97 -14.89
C SER A 192 -1.28 -0.45 -15.09
N LEU A 193 -1.77 0.46 -14.23
CA LEU A 193 -3.01 1.19 -14.46
C LEU A 193 -2.91 2.17 -15.63
N LYS A 194 -1.70 2.65 -15.98
CA LYS A 194 -1.52 3.62 -17.05
C LYS A 194 -1.98 3.06 -18.39
N SER A 195 -2.79 3.83 -19.11
CA SER A 195 -3.42 3.47 -20.38
C SER A 195 -4.30 2.21 -20.32
N SER A 196 -4.81 1.87 -19.13
CA SER A 196 -5.74 0.75 -18.94
C SER A 196 -7.17 1.09 -19.38
N GLN A 197 -7.54 2.37 -19.38
CA GLN A 197 -8.90 2.86 -19.66
C GLN A 197 -9.97 2.31 -18.72
N LEU A 198 -9.59 1.87 -17.52
CA LEU A 198 -10.50 1.29 -16.52
C LEU A 198 -11.38 2.32 -15.80
N GLY A 199 -11.19 3.61 -16.06
CA GLY A 199 -11.78 4.67 -15.23
C GLY A 199 -13.31 4.64 -15.16
N ARG A 200 -13.99 4.34 -16.27
CA ARG A 200 -15.46 4.20 -16.28
C ARG A 200 -15.91 2.97 -15.50
N GLU A 201 -15.27 1.82 -15.74
CA GLU A 201 -15.59 0.57 -15.03
C GLU A 201 -15.38 0.75 -13.52
N ILE A 202 -14.31 1.42 -13.09
CA ILE A 202 -14.05 1.74 -11.68
C ILE A 202 -15.17 2.63 -11.11
N ASP A 203 -15.56 3.69 -11.82
CA ASP A 203 -16.59 4.63 -11.33
C ASP A 203 -18.01 4.05 -11.30
N ASP A 204 -18.27 2.95 -12.00
CA ASP A 204 -19.54 2.19 -11.97
C ASP A 204 -19.78 1.42 -10.66
N HIS A 205 -18.83 1.43 -9.71
CA HIS A 205 -18.98 0.82 -8.39
C HIS A 205 -19.62 1.78 -7.38
N ASP A 206 -20.33 1.27 -6.37
CA ASP A 206 -20.95 2.07 -5.31
C ASP A 206 -19.90 2.85 -4.52
N ALA A 207 -18.78 2.19 -4.21
CA ALA A 207 -17.67 2.77 -3.47
C ALA A 207 -16.30 2.41 -4.07
N VAL A 208 -15.36 3.35 -4.00
CA VAL A 208 -14.00 3.18 -4.49
C VAL A 208 -13.00 3.45 -3.36
N LEU A 209 -12.13 2.47 -3.09
CA LEU A 209 -11.02 2.59 -2.16
C LEU A 209 -9.71 2.88 -2.90
N ARG A 210 -8.96 3.88 -2.42
CA ARG A 210 -7.63 4.28 -2.93
C ARG A 210 -6.60 4.35 -1.81
N PHE A 211 -5.32 4.43 -2.19
CA PHE A 211 -4.21 4.36 -1.24
C PHE A 211 -3.34 5.61 -1.22
N ASN A 212 -2.91 6.02 -0.03
CA ASN A 212 -1.91 7.06 0.18
C ASN A 212 -2.22 8.33 -0.64
N GLY A 213 -1.23 8.92 -1.30
CA GLY A 213 -1.37 10.09 -2.17
C GLY A 213 -1.69 9.77 -3.64
N ALA A 214 -2.31 8.63 -3.94
CA ALA A 214 -2.65 8.25 -5.30
C ALA A 214 -3.74 9.20 -5.87
N PRO A 215 -3.43 10.03 -6.89
CA PRO A 215 -4.32 11.09 -7.37
C PRO A 215 -5.28 10.59 -8.46
N THR A 216 -6.46 11.21 -8.56
CA THR A 216 -7.40 11.01 -9.68
C THR A 216 -7.19 12.03 -10.79
N ALA A 217 -6.83 13.27 -10.44
CA ALA A 217 -6.60 14.34 -11.40
C ALA A 217 -5.46 14.00 -12.39
N ASN A 218 -5.75 14.19 -13.67
CA ASN A 218 -4.91 13.84 -14.84
C ASN A 218 -4.83 12.33 -15.16
N PHE A 219 -5.52 11.47 -14.42
CA PHE A 219 -5.52 10.02 -14.61
C PHE A 219 -6.93 9.43 -14.74
N GLN A 220 -7.97 10.27 -14.83
CA GLN A 220 -9.38 9.86 -14.73
C GLN A 220 -9.77 8.76 -15.71
N GLN A 221 -9.24 8.79 -16.94
CA GLN A 221 -9.53 7.76 -17.94
C GLN A 221 -9.07 6.37 -17.49
N ASP A 222 -7.96 6.30 -16.75
CA ASP A 222 -7.34 5.05 -16.32
C ASP A 222 -7.79 4.62 -14.92
N VAL A 223 -7.99 5.57 -14.01
CA VAL A 223 -8.20 5.27 -12.59
C VAL A 223 -9.56 5.72 -12.06
N GLY A 224 -10.39 6.38 -12.86
CA GLY A 224 -11.68 6.92 -12.46
C GLY A 224 -11.57 8.24 -11.69
N THR A 225 -12.71 8.73 -11.23
CA THR A 225 -12.87 10.03 -10.56
C THR A 225 -13.26 9.89 -9.10
N LYS A 226 -13.95 8.81 -8.73
CA LYS A 226 -14.54 8.63 -7.40
C LYS A 226 -13.49 8.23 -6.36
N THR A 227 -13.51 8.84 -5.18
CA THR A 227 -12.82 8.35 -3.97
C THR A 227 -13.79 8.31 -2.79
N THR A 228 -14.20 7.12 -2.36
CA THR A 228 -15.10 6.94 -1.21
C THR A 228 -14.32 6.69 0.08
N ILE A 229 -13.27 5.87 0.01
CA ILE A 229 -12.37 5.58 1.13
C ILE A 229 -10.93 5.77 0.67
N ARG A 230 -10.09 6.37 1.52
CA ARG A 230 -8.64 6.46 1.31
C ARG A 230 -7.89 5.90 2.51
N LEU A 231 -7.19 4.79 2.29
CA LEU A 231 -6.32 4.18 3.28
C LEU A 231 -4.89 4.71 3.14
N MET A 232 -4.32 5.22 4.22
CA MET A 232 -3.00 5.84 4.25
C MET A 232 -2.14 5.20 5.33
N ASN A 233 -0.84 5.02 5.05
CA ASN A 233 0.09 4.66 6.09
C ASN A 233 0.47 5.88 6.96
N SER A 234 0.90 5.61 8.19
CA SER A 234 1.35 6.61 9.15
C SER A 234 2.59 7.39 8.70
N GLN A 235 3.47 6.80 7.89
CA GLN A 235 4.63 7.48 7.31
C GLN A 235 4.20 8.70 6.48
N LEU A 236 3.19 8.54 5.61
CA LEU A 236 2.64 9.63 4.82
C LEU A 236 2.09 10.72 5.72
N VAL A 237 1.21 10.36 6.66
CA VAL A 237 0.58 11.32 7.58
C VAL A 237 1.63 12.08 8.42
N THR A 238 2.75 11.44 8.74
CA THR A 238 3.83 12.03 9.56
C THR A 238 4.78 12.91 8.75
N THR A 239 5.14 12.50 7.53
CA THR A 239 6.30 13.06 6.80
C THR A 239 5.96 13.81 5.51
N GLU A 240 4.79 13.58 4.92
CA GLU A 240 4.38 14.25 3.68
C GLU A 240 3.69 15.58 4.02
N GLU A 241 4.39 16.69 3.82
CA GLU A 241 3.85 18.03 4.09
C GLU A 241 2.58 18.33 3.27
N ARG A 242 2.41 17.70 2.11
CA ARG A 242 1.21 17.88 1.29
C ARG A 242 -0.05 17.27 1.91
N PHE A 243 0.08 16.35 2.88
CA PHE A 243 -1.08 15.74 3.54
C PHE A 243 -2.02 16.79 4.16
N LEU A 244 -1.47 17.83 4.79
CA LEU A 244 -2.25 18.91 5.42
C LEU A 244 -2.64 20.04 4.45
N LYS A 245 -2.28 19.94 3.16
CA LYS A 245 -2.40 21.04 2.19
C LYS A 245 -3.19 20.67 0.93
N ASP A 246 -3.01 19.46 0.45
CA ASP A 246 -3.55 19.01 -0.83
C ASP A 246 -5.02 18.62 -0.69
N SER A 247 -5.87 19.21 -1.52
CA SER A 247 -7.32 18.95 -1.53
C SER A 247 -7.67 17.50 -1.84
N LEU A 248 -6.75 16.73 -2.44
CA LEU A 248 -6.91 15.29 -2.68
C LEU A 248 -7.38 14.51 -1.44
N TYR A 249 -6.89 14.89 -0.27
CA TYR A 249 -7.20 14.17 0.97
C TYR A 249 -8.58 14.55 1.55
N ASN A 250 -9.22 15.61 1.05
CA ASN A 250 -10.47 16.14 1.60
C ASN A 250 -11.71 15.40 1.07
N GLU A 251 -11.52 14.41 0.20
CA GLU A 251 -12.58 13.58 -0.39
C GLU A 251 -12.75 12.27 0.39
N GLY A 252 -14.00 11.90 0.66
CA GLY A 252 -14.36 10.60 1.23
C GLY A 252 -13.92 10.39 2.68
N ILE A 253 -13.92 9.14 3.11
CA ILE A 253 -13.51 8.69 4.44
C ILE A 253 -12.02 8.40 4.43
N LEU A 254 -11.30 8.92 5.43
CA LEU A 254 -9.88 8.63 5.60
C LEU A 254 -9.68 7.53 6.64
N ILE A 255 -8.69 6.68 6.42
CA ILE A 255 -8.21 5.70 7.39
C ILE A 255 -6.69 5.79 7.43
N VAL A 256 -6.10 5.95 8.62
CA VAL A 256 -4.66 5.81 8.82
C VAL A 256 -4.35 4.51 9.55
N TRP A 257 -3.28 3.83 9.16
CA TRP A 257 -2.76 2.65 9.85
C TRP A 257 -1.25 2.79 10.10
N ASP A 258 -0.75 2.17 11.16
CA ASP A 258 0.65 2.20 11.57
C ASP A 258 1.12 0.79 11.95
N PRO A 259 2.31 0.34 11.50
CA PRO A 259 2.92 -0.90 11.98
C PRO A 259 3.18 -0.85 13.49
N SER A 260 2.66 -1.84 14.23
CA SER A 260 2.99 -2.03 15.64
C SER A 260 4.05 -3.11 15.83
N VAL A 261 4.61 -3.23 17.04
CA VAL A 261 5.31 -4.48 17.42
C VAL A 261 4.31 -5.64 17.35
N TYR A 262 4.76 -6.81 16.86
CA TYR A 262 3.92 -7.98 16.69
C TYR A 262 3.15 -8.33 17.97
N HIS A 263 1.84 -8.53 17.83
CA HIS A 263 0.88 -8.78 18.93
C HIS A 263 0.90 -7.72 20.06
N SER A 264 1.28 -6.47 19.76
CA SER A 264 1.15 -5.34 20.70
C SER A 264 -0.31 -4.93 20.87
N ASP A 265 -0.68 -4.63 22.11
CA ASP A 265 -1.92 -3.92 22.43
C ASP A 265 -1.84 -2.43 22.06
N ILE A 266 -3.01 -1.76 22.10
CA ILE A 266 -3.13 -0.32 21.79
C ILE A 266 -2.24 0.53 22.71
N PRO A 267 -2.23 0.37 24.05
CA PRO A 267 -1.42 1.23 24.91
C PRO A 267 0.08 1.13 24.64
N LYS A 268 0.63 -0.07 24.43
CA LYS A 268 2.05 -0.26 24.09
C LYS A 268 2.38 0.29 22.71
N TRP A 269 1.49 0.10 21.74
CA TRP A 269 1.65 0.67 20.41
C TRP A 269 1.64 2.20 20.45
N TYR A 270 0.72 2.81 21.21
CA TYR A 270 0.64 4.26 21.36
C TYR A 270 1.94 4.86 21.91
N GLN A 271 2.64 4.16 22.80
CA GLN A 271 3.93 4.60 23.35
C GLN A 271 5.08 4.49 22.34
N ASN A 272 5.00 3.56 21.39
CA ASN A 272 6.05 3.31 20.41
C ASN A 272 5.47 3.00 19.01
N PRO A 273 4.80 3.98 18.37
CA PRO A 273 4.34 3.84 16.99
C PRO A 273 5.54 3.82 16.04
N ASP A 274 5.40 3.21 14.86
CA ASP A 274 6.49 3.20 13.87
C ASP A 274 6.73 4.61 13.32
N TYR A 275 5.64 5.36 13.09
CA TYR A 275 5.69 6.80 12.85
C TYR A 275 4.72 7.52 13.78
N ASN A 276 5.19 8.56 14.47
CA ASN A 276 4.32 9.34 15.37
C ASN A 276 3.43 10.32 14.58
N PHE A 277 2.33 9.79 14.04
CA PHE A 277 1.37 10.54 13.21
C PHE A 277 0.33 11.32 14.02
N PHE A 278 0.24 11.11 15.35
CA PHE A 278 -0.86 11.62 16.18
C PHE A 278 -1.01 13.14 16.12
N LYS A 279 0.10 13.89 16.10
CA LYS A 279 0.07 15.36 15.98
C LYS A 279 -0.55 15.82 14.67
N ASN A 280 -0.18 15.19 13.56
CA ASN A 280 -0.67 15.55 12.22
C ASN A 280 -2.12 15.08 12.04
N TYR A 281 -2.48 13.92 12.60
CA TYR A 281 -3.87 13.46 12.69
C TYR A 281 -4.75 14.49 13.41
N LYS A 282 -4.36 14.92 14.62
CA LYS A 282 -5.08 15.96 15.39
C LYS A 282 -5.17 17.27 14.62
N SER A 283 -4.11 17.65 13.90
CA SER A 283 -4.08 18.86 13.07
C SER A 283 -5.06 18.77 11.89
N TYR A 284 -5.08 17.63 11.18
CA TYR A 284 -6.04 17.40 10.09
C TYR A 284 -7.49 17.41 10.58
N ARG A 285 -7.78 16.75 11.72
CA ARG A 285 -9.12 16.74 12.33
C ARG A 285 -9.63 18.14 12.69
N LYS A 286 -8.73 19.07 13.06
CA LYS A 286 -9.10 20.48 13.29
C LYS A 286 -9.45 21.21 12.00
N LEU A 287 -8.74 20.92 10.90
CA LEU A 287 -8.98 21.54 9.60
C LEU A 287 -10.24 20.98 8.92
N HIS A 288 -10.53 19.69 9.12
CA HIS A 288 -11.61 18.95 8.46
C HIS A 288 -12.50 18.21 9.48
N PRO A 289 -13.16 18.91 10.42
CA PRO A 289 -13.89 18.28 11.52
C PRO A 289 -15.03 17.36 11.04
N ASN A 290 -15.66 17.72 9.92
CA ASN A 290 -16.80 17.00 9.35
C ASN A 290 -16.43 15.77 8.51
N GLN A 291 -15.16 15.64 8.10
CA GLN A 291 -14.72 14.49 7.33
C GLN A 291 -14.37 13.32 8.26
N PRO A 292 -14.97 12.13 8.10
CA PRO A 292 -14.61 10.98 8.91
C PRO A 292 -13.15 10.57 8.67
N PHE A 293 -12.38 10.46 9.74
CA PHE A 293 -10.98 10.04 9.68
C PHE A 293 -10.67 9.08 10.83
N TYR A 294 -10.51 7.80 10.49
CA TYR A 294 -10.33 6.70 11.44
C TYR A 294 -8.86 6.30 11.58
N ILE A 295 -8.55 5.63 12.69
CA ILE A 295 -7.26 4.98 12.94
C ILE A 295 -7.52 3.48 13.00
N LEU A 296 -6.88 2.69 12.15
CA LEU A 296 -6.99 1.23 12.17
C LEU A 296 -6.35 0.68 13.46
N LYS A 297 -7.01 -0.28 14.13
CA LYS A 297 -6.42 -0.92 15.31
C LYS A 297 -5.10 -1.63 14.95
N PRO A 298 -4.05 -1.52 15.78
CA PRO A 298 -2.71 -2.04 15.48
C PRO A 298 -2.61 -3.57 15.38
N GLN A 299 -3.64 -4.30 15.84
CA GLN A 299 -3.72 -5.76 15.81
C GLN A 299 -4.10 -6.29 14.42
N MET A 300 -5.01 -5.60 13.71
CA MET A 300 -5.59 -6.07 12.45
C MET A 300 -4.54 -6.45 11.38
N PRO A 301 -3.46 -5.66 11.14
CA PRO A 301 -2.42 -6.06 10.21
C PRO A 301 -1.70 -7.36 10.60
N TRP A 302 -1.54 -7.64 11.89
CA TRP A 302 -0.85 -8.83 12.39
C TRP A 302 -1.75 -10.07 12.43
N GLU A 303 -3.03 -9.91 12.74
CA GLU A 303 -4.03 -10.97 12.58
C GLU A 303 -4.08 -11.47 11.12
N LEU A 304 -4.05 -10.54 10.16
CA LEU A 304 -3.96 -10.88 8.75
C LEU A 304 -2.60 -11.48 8.37
N TRP A 305 -1.51 -11.00 8.97
CA TRP A 305 -0.18 -11.54 8.74
C TRP A 305 -0.07 -13.00 9.20
N ASP A 306 -0.71 -13.36 10.32
CA ASP A 306 -0.71 -14.72 10.85
C ASP A 306 -1.31 -15.69 9.82
N ILE A 307 -2.46 -15.35 9.23
CA ILE A 307 -3.08 -16.15 8.16
C ILE A 307 -2.18 -16.22 6.92
N LEU A 308 -1.56 -15.10 6.52
CA LEU A 308 -0.62 -15.10 5.39
C LEU A 308 0.58 -16.02 5.64
N GLN A 309 1.13 -16.02 6.87
CA GLN A 309 2.23 -16.90 7.23
C GLN A 309 1.77 -18.36 7.29
N GLU A 310 0.56 -18.62 7.79
CA GLU A 310 -0.02 -19.96 7.85
C GLU A 310 -0.17 -20.61 6.46
N ILE A 311 -0.70 -19.87 5.48
CA ILE A 311 -0.94 -20.40 4.13
C ILE A 311 0.31 -20.42 3.24
N SER A 312 1.35 -19.66 3.60
CA SER A 312 2.55 -19.55 2.78
C SER A 312 3.48 -20.77 2.97
N PRO A 313 4.07 -21.32 1.90
CA PRO A 313 4.92 -22.51 1.99
C PRO A 313 6.29 -22.26 2.64
N GLU A 314 6.59 -21.02 3.01
CA GLU A 314 7.86 -20.60 3.60
C GLU A 314 7.67 -19.40 4.53
N LYS A 315 8.74 -18.99 5.22
CA LYS A 315 8.72 -17.79 6.06
C LYS A 315 8.51 -16.55 5.20
N ILE A 316 7.52 -15.74 5.54
CA ILE A 316 7.27 -14.47 4.84
C ILE A 316 8.03 -13.32 5.53
N GLN A 317 8.06 -12.14 4.90
CA GLN A 317 8.65 -10.96 5.54
C GLN A 317 7.96 -10.70 6.90
N PRO A 318 8.71 -10.54 8.01
CA PRO A 318 8.17 -10.24 9.34
C PRO A 318 7.80 -8.75 9.47
N ASN A 319 7.03 -8.29 8.49
CA ASN A 319 6.58 -6.94 8.26
C ASN A 319 5.08 -7.03 7.95
N PRO A 320 4.27 -6.03 8.33
CA PRO A 320 2.83 -6.12 8.12
C PRO A 320 2.45 -6.19 6.64
N PRO A 321 1.25 -6.69 6.31
CA PRO A 321 0.71 -6.71 4.95
C PRO A 321 0.70 -5.31 4.33
N SER A 322 0.73 -5.25 3.00
CA SER A 322 0.67 -3.98 2.28
C SER A 322 -0.66 -3.26 2.53
N SER A 323 -0.67 -1.94 2.39
CA SER A 323 -1.94 -1.18 2.43
C SER A 323 -2.96 -1.73 1.42
N GLY A 324 -2.49 -2.25 0.27
CA GLY A 324 -3.34 -2.92 -0.70
C GLY A 324 -4.14 -4.07 -0.09
N MET A 325 -3.46 -5.00 0.57
CA MET A 325 -4.11 -6.15 1.19
C MET A 325 -5.00 -5.77 2.38
N LEU A 326 -4.57 -4.81 3.22
CA LEU A 326 -5.42 -4.27 4.29
C LEU A 326 -6.70 -3.64 3.73
N GLY A 327 -6.58 -2.88 2.64
CA GLY A 327 -7.72 -2.28 1.95
C GLY A 327 -8.68 -3.31 1.37
N VAL A 328 -8.16 -4.40 0.80
CA VAL A 328 -9.00 -5.53 0.35
C VAL A 328 -9.82 -6.08 1.51
N ILE A 329 -9.20 -6.44 2.63
CA ILE A 329 -9.91 -7.01 3.78
C ILE A 329 -10.93 -6.00 4.36
N ILE A 330 -10.59 -4.71 4.41
CA ILE A 330 -11.55 -3.66 4.81
C ILE A 330 -12.77 -3.67 3.88
N MET A 331 -12.58 -3.65 2.56
CA MET A 331 -13.71 -3.61 1.62
C MET A 331 -14.54 -4.89 1.64
N LEU A 332 -13.94 -6.06 1.90
CA LEU A 332 -14.71 -7.30 2.09
C LEU A 332 -15.66 -7.23 3.29
N THR A 333 -15.37 -6.40 4.29
CA THR A 333 -16.28 -6.21 5.45
C THR A 333 -17.42 -5.23 5.19
N LEU A 334 -17.29 -4.39 4.15
CA LEU A 334 -18.21 -3.28 3.86
C LEU A 334 -19.05 -3.49 2.60
N CYS A 335 -18.73 -4.51 1.80
CA CYS A 335 -19.29 -4.73 0.46
C CYS A 335 -19.71 -6.19 0.25
N ASP A 336 -20.66 -6.44 -0.66
CA ASP A 336 -21.01 -7.80 -1.08
C ASP A 336 -20.04 -8.39 -2.09
N GLN A 337 -19.50 -7.55 -2.97
CA GLN A 337 -18.52 -7.90 -3.99
C GLN A 337 -17.44 -6.82 -4.04
N VAL A 338 -16.19 -7.26 -4.11
CA VAL A 338 -15.02 -6.38 -4.24
C VAL A 338 -14.25 -6.73 -5.50
N ASP A 339 -14.22 -5.80 -6.45
CA ASP A 339 -13.37 -5.86 -7.63
C ASP A 339 -12.04 -5.15 -7.33
N ILE A 340 -10.91 -5.83 -7.54
CA ILE A 340 -9.57 -5.37 -7.19
C ILE A 340 -8.78 -5.18 -8.48
N TYR A 341 -8.38 -3.94 -8.75
CA TYR A 341 -7.74 -3.55 -10.01
C TYR A 341 -6.23 -3.36 -9.87
N GLU A 342 -5.47 -4.03 -10.75
CA GLU A 342 -4.02 -3.99 -10.87
C GLU A 342 -3.28 -4.32 -9.57
N PHE A 343 -3.90 -5.12 -8.70
CA PHE A 343 -3.21 -5.81 -7.60
C PHE A 343 -2.58 -7.10 -8.12
N LEU A 344 -3.38 -7.96 -8.75
CA LEU A 344 -2.89 -8.97 -9.66
C LEU A 344 -2.60 -8.27 -11.00
N PRO A 345 -1.33 -8.28 -11.47
CA PRO A 345 -0.96 -7.48 -12.62
C PRO A 345 -1.56 -8.06 -13.91
N SER A 346 -2.04 -7.17 -14.78
CA SER A 346 -2.50 -7.53 -16.13
C SER A 346 -1.33 -7.76 -17.09
N LYS A 347 -1.64 -7.94 -18.38
CA LYS A 347 -0.66 -7.88 -19.48
C LYS A 347 0.14 -6.56 -19.53
N ARG A 348 -0.31 -5.51 -18.83
CA ARG A 348 0.40 -4.22 -18.67
C ARG A 348 1.45 -4.24 -17.54
N LYS A 349 1.74 -5.41 -16.95
CA LYS A 349 2.78 -5.56 -15.92
C LYS A 349 4.04 -4.79 -16.30
N THR A 350 4.49 -3.93 -15.39
CA THR A 350 5.62 -3.02 -15.61
C THR A 350 6.42 -2.84 -14.32
N ASP A 351 7.66 -2.40 -14.47
CA ASP A 351 8.52 -1.99 -13.35
C ASP A 351 8.22 -0.56 -12.89
N VAL A 352 7.44 0.22 -13.64
CA VAL A 352 6.96 1.54 -13.16
C VAL A 352 6.16 1.33 -11.88
N CYS A 353 6.65 1.87 -10.76
CA CYS A 353 6.11 1.55 -9.45
C CYS A 353 4.68 2.08 -9.27
N TYR A 354 4.42 3.33 -9.69
CA TYR A 354 3.11 3.96 -9.56
C TYR A 354 2.67 4.66 -10.83
N TYR A 355 1.36 4.66 -11.13
CA TYR A 355 0.81 5.29 -12.33
C TYR A 355 1.06 6.81 -12.39
N TYR A 356 1.23 7.43 -11.22
CA TYR A 356 1.46 8.87 -11.04
C TYR A 356 2.93 9.23 -10.82
N GLN A 357 3.86 8.28 -10.98
CA GLN A 357 5.30 8.50 -10.84
C GLN A 357 6.08 7.90 -12.01
N LYS A 358 7.36 8.26 -12.14
CA LYS A 358 8.20 7.89 -13.29
C LYS A 358 9.38 6.97 -12.92
N TYR A 359 9.51 6.56 -11.66
CA TYR A 359 10.61 5.68 -11.26
C TYR A 359 10.22 4.20 -11.41
N PHE A 360 11.25 3.37 -11.59
CA PHE A 360 11.13 1.94 -11.84
C PHE A 360 11.60 1.16 -10.61
N ASP A 361 10.76 0.29 -10.08
CA ASP A 361 11.14 -0.69 -9.07
C ASP A 361 10.21 -1.90 -9.09
N SER A 362 10.71 -3.04 -9.59
CA SER A 362 10.00 -4.33 -9.57
C SER A 362 9.51 -4.75 -8.17
N ALA A 363 10.14 -4.23 -7.10
CA ALA A 363 9.73 -4.45 -5.71
C ALA A 363 8.30 -3.95 -5.42
N CYS A 364 7.82 -2.92 -6.13
CA CYS A 364 6.45 -2.43 -5.94
C CYS A 364 5.39 -3.42 -6.44
N THR A 365 5.74 -4.26 -7.41
CA THR A 365 4.85 -5.28 -7.96
C THR A 365 5.08 -6.64 -7.32
N MET A 366 6.32 -6.99 -6.97
CA MET A 366 6.69 -8.33 -6.50
C MET A 366 6.90 -8.43 -4.98
N GLY A 367 6.99 -7.29 -4.28
CA GLY A 367 7.25 -7.22 -2.84
C GLY A 367 8.72 -6.98 -2.50
N ALA A 368 8.93 -6.21 -1.42
CA ALA A 368 10.22 -6.02 -0.76
C ALA A 368 10.03 -6.00 0.75
N TYR A 369 9.53 -4.87 1.28
CA TYR A 369 9.21 -4.71 2.70
C TYR A 369 7.99 -5.56 3.09
N HIS A 370 6.89 -5.47 2.34
CA HIS A 370 5.66 -6.22 2.60
C HIS A 370 5.74 -7.65 2.03
N PRO A 371 5.01 -8.63 2.59
CA PRO A 371 4.82 -9.96 2.02
C PRO A 371 3.91 -9.97 0.78
N LEU A 372 4.03 -8.96 -0.09
CA LEU A 372 3.14 -8.69 -1.24
C LEU A 372 3.05 -9.86 -2.23
N LEU A 373 4.11 -10.64 -2.39
CA LEU A 373 4.09 -11.86 -3.20
C LEU A 373 3.01 -12.83 -2.70
N PHE A 374 2.97 -13.06 -1.39
CA PHE A 374 2.07 -14.00 -0.74
C PHE A 374 0.66 -13.43 -0.59
N GLU A 375 0.53 -12.11 -0.44
CA GLU A 375 -0.76 -11.42 -0.54
C GLU A 375 -1.41 -11.66 -1.91
N LYS A 376 -0.63 -11.55 -3.00
CA LYS A 376 -1.13 -11.82 -4.36
C LYS A 376 -1.46 -13.29 -4.59
N ASN A 377 -0.72 -14.21 -3.98
CA ASN A 377 -1.09 -15.63 -3.99
C ASN A 377 -2.47 -15.84 -3.36
N MET A 378 -2.72 -15.22 -2.20
CA MET A 378 -4.01 -15.30 -1.51
C MET A 378 -5.14 -14.68 -2.34
N VAL A 379 -4.95 -13.48 -2.90
CA VAL A 379 -5.96 -12.85 -3.78
C VAL A 379 -6.24 -13.71 -5.01
N LYS A 380 -5.20 -14.30 -5.62
CA LYS A 380 -5.36 -15.21 -6.76
C LYS A 380 -6.09 -16.50 -6.38
N HIS A 381 -5.85 -17.03 -5.18
CA HIS A 381 -6.53 -18.21 -4.66
C HIS A 381 -8.02 -17.95 -4.37
N LEU A 382 -8.35 -16.75 -3.88
CA LEU A 382 -9.71 -16.36 -3.52
C LEU A 382 -10.54 -15.84 -4.69
N ASN A 383 -9.91 -15.49 -5.81
CA ASN A 383 -10.53 -14.89 -6.99
C ASN A 383 -11.62 -15.77 -7.60
N GLU A 384 -12.77 -15.16 -7.86
CA GLU A 384 -13.95 -15.76 -8.49
C GLU A 384 -14.10 -15.33 -9.96
N GLY A 385 -13.34 -14.31 -10.40
CA GLY A 385 -13.25 -13.90 -11.80
C GLY A 385 -12.38 -14.83 -12.65
N THR A 386 -12.34 -14.58 -13.95
CA THR A 386 -11.59 -15.42 -14.90
C THR A 386 -10.10 -15.05 -15.01
N ASP A 387 -9.29 -15.92 -15.61
CA ASP A 387 -7.89 -15.60 -15.92
C ASP A 387 -7.81 -14.52 -17.01
N GLU A 388 -8.79 -14.49 -17.91
CA GLU A 388 -8.95 -13.48 -18.94
C GLU A 388 -9.17 -12.09 -18.35
N ASP A 389 -9.99 -11.98 -17.28
CA ASP A 389 -10.21 -10.72 -16.56
C ASP A 389 -8.91 -10.21 -15.94
N ILE A 390 -8.11 -11.09 -15.34
CA ILE A 390 -6.79 -10.72 -14.82
C ILE A 390 -5.88 -10.28 -15.98
N TYR A 391 -5.79 -11.06 -17.05
CA TYR A 391 -4.89 -10.77 -18.16
C TYR A 391 -5.22 -9.45 -18.87
N HIS A 392 -6.51 -9.18 -19.14
CA HIS A 392 -6.94 -8.00 -19.89
C HIS A 392 -7.15 -6.77 -19.01
N LEU A 393 -7.78 -6.93 -17.85
CA LEU A 393 -8.22 -5.83 -16.99
C LEU A 393 -7.37 -5.69 -15.73
N GLY A 394 -6.58 -6.71 -15.37
CA GLY A 394 -5.89 -6.73 -14.08
C GLY A 394 -6.89 -6.82 -12.93
N LYS A 395 -8.05 -7.42 -13.19
CA LYS A 395 -9.18 -7.47 -12.29
C LYS A 395 -9.27 -8.81 -11.59
N ALA A 396 -9.36 -8.79 -10.27
CA ALA A 396 -9.80 -9.93 -9.47
C ALA A 396 -11.12 -9.59 -8.78
N THR A 397 -12.02 -10.55 -8.63
CA THR A 397 -13.31 -10.37 -7.98
C THR A 397 -13.42 -11.32 -6.79
N LEU A 398 -13.70 -10.78 -5.61
CA LEU A 398 -13.90 -11.53 -4.37
C LEU A 398 -15.27 -11.20 -3.76
N SER A 399 -15.99 -12.23 -3.32
CA SER A 399 -17.17 -12.09 -2.46
C SER A 399 -16.82 -11.54 -1.09
N GLY A 400 -17.55 -10.52 -0.65
CA GLY A 400 -17.42 -9.93 0.67
C GLY A 400 -17.99 -10.79 1.78
N PHE A 401 -17.63 -10.50 3.03
CA PHE A 401 -17.94 -11.34 4.17
C PHE A 401 -19.42 -11.44 4.52
N ARG A 402 -20.25 -10.50 4.03
CA ARG A 402 -21.71 -10.55 4.22
C ARG A 402 -22.38 -11.66 3.39
N THR A 403 -21.76 -12.09 2.29
CA THR A 403 -22.37 -13.02 1.34
C THR A 403 -21.84 -14.46 1.45
N ILE A 404 -20.81 -14.68 2.27
CA ILE A 404 -20.21 -16.02 2.44
C ILE A 404 -20.96 -16.84 3.51
N HIS A 405 -20.93 -18.16 3.34
CA HIS A 405 -21.50 -19.12 4.27
C HIS A 405 -20.39 -19.91 4.96
N CYS A 406 -20.45 -19.91 6.29
CA CYS A 406 -19.67 -20.71 7.22
C CYS A 406 -20.68 -21.17 8.29
#